data_AF-A0A926ARL1-F1
#
_entry.id   AF-A0A926ARL1-F1
#
_cell.length_a   1.000
_cell.length_b   1.000
_cell.length_c   1.000
_cell.angle_alpha   90.00
_cell.angle_beta   90.00
_cell.angle_gamma   90.00
#
_symmetry.space_group_name_H-M   'P 1'
#
loop_
_entity.id
_entity.type
_entity.pdbx_description
1 polymer ?
#
loop_
_entity_poly.entity_id
_entity_poly.type
_entity_poly.pdbx_seq_one_letter_code
_entity_poly.pdbx_strand_id
1 'polypeptide(L)'
;MDEYEYLTIEEIEARYAPDWVLIDQPKTDELQQLLGGCVVDRGPDRDDLYRKAKELGLHHVAVRKLGPWLEGLEFMLTPFLVKPCSPLETVGSGAI
;
A
#
# COMPACT_ATOMS: atom_id res chain seq x y z
N MET A 1 -22.71 -3.58 4.53
CA MET A 1 -21.24 -3.60 4.62
C MET A 1 -20.80 -2.60 3.60
N ASP A 2 -20.45 -1.43 4.11
CA ASP A 2 -20.41 -0.16 3.38
C ASP A 2 -19.56 -0.24 2.11
N GLU A 3 -20.08 0.39 1.07
CA GLU A 3 -19.73 0.26 -0.34
C GLU A 3 -18.45 1.04 -0.65
N TYR A 4 -17.31 0.60 -0.10
CA TYR A 4 -16.04 1.15 -0.53
C TYR A 4 -15.70 0.59 -1.92
N GLU A 5 -15.68 1.48 -2.91
CA GLU A 5 -15.26 1.16 -4.27
C GLU A 5 -13.81 0.69 -4.27
N TYR A 6 -13.57 -0.49 -4.84
CA TYR A 6 -12.23 -0.98 -5.06
C TYR A 6 -11.60 -0.19 -6.21
N LEU A 7 -10.45 0.43 -5.95
CA LEU A 7 -9.72 1.23 -6.92
C LEU A 7 -8.35 0.64 -7.20
N THR A 8 -7.91 0.73 -8.46
CA THR A 8 -6.52 0.43 -8.83
C THR A 8 -5.58 1.51 -8.34
N ILE A 9 -4.29 1.20 -8.20
CA ILE A 9 -3.30 2.18 -7.75
C ILE A 9 -3.27 3.43 -8.64
N GLU A 10 -3.43 3.26 -9.96
CA GLU A 10 -3.47 4.35 -10.94
C GLU A 10 -4.67 5.28 -10.69
N GLU A 11 -5.84 4.72 -10.40
CA GLU A 11 -7.04 5.51 -10.07
C GLU A 11 -6.92 6.22 -8.73
N ILE A 12 -6.32 5.55 -7.73
CA ILE A 12 -6.05 6.13 -6.42
C ILE A 12 -5.08 7.31 -6.57
N GLU A 13 -4.01 7.14 -7.35
CA GLU A 13 -3.03 8.19 -7.64
C GLU A 13 -3.68 9.37 -8.39
N ALA A 14 -4.51 9.10 -9.39
CA ALA A 14 -5.20 10.15 -10.15
C ALA A 14 -6.21 10.95 -9.30
N ARG A 15 -6.87 10.31 -8.33
CA ARG A 15 -7.93 10.95 -7.52
C ARG A 15 -7.41 11.64 -6.26
N TYR A 16 -6.35 11.11 -5.66
CA TYR A 16 -5.95 11.49 -4.30
C TYR A 16 -4.51 12.00 -4.19
N ALA A 17 -3.71 11.96 -5.26
CA ALA A 17 -2.42 12.65 -5.23
C ALA A 17 -2.59 14.16 -5.05
N PRO A 18 -1.72 14.83 -4.28
CA PRO A 18 -0.51 14.33 -3.64
C PRO A 18 -0.68 14.00 -2.14
N ASP A 19 -1.84 13.55 -1.67
CA ASP A 19 -2.03 13.23 -0.25
C ASP A 19 -1.54 11.80 0.10
N TRP A 20 -1.48 11.47 1.39
CA TRP A 20 -1.45 10.09 1.84
C TRP A 20 -2.86 9.48 1.78
N VAL A 21 -2.93 8.20 1.48
CA VAL A 21 -4.18 7.44 1.48
C VAL A 21 -4.10 6.23 2.39
N LEU A 22 -5.20 5.97 3.09
CA LEU A 22 -5.47 4.75 3.84
C LEU A 22 -6.32 3.82 2.97
N ILE A 23 -5.77 2.65 2.70
CA ILE A 23 -6.36 1.65 1.82
C ILE A 23 -6.66 0.41 2.65
N ASP A 24 -7.93 0.02 2.72
CA ASP A 24 -8.38 -1.24 3.31
C ASP A 24 -8.39 -2.35 2.25
N GLN A 25 -8.21 -3.57 2.73
CA GLN A 25 -8.08 -4.79 1.93
C GLN A 25 -7.11 -4.61 0.74
N PRO A 26 -5.88 -4.13 0.98
CA PRO A 26 -4.95 -3.88 -0.09
C PRO A 26 -4.63 -5.18 -0.84
N LYS A 27 -4.71 -5.12 -2.17
CA LYS A 27 -4.23 -6.18 -3.04
C LYS A 27 -2.78 -5.89 -3.39
N THR A 28 -1.89 -6.82 -3.07
CA THR A 28 -0.49 -6.75 -3.47
C THR A 28 -0.14 -7.87 -4.42
N ASP A 29 0.84 -7.62 -5.28
CA ASP A 29 1.49 -8.66 -6.08
C ASP A 29 2.42 -9.55 -5.23
N GLU A 30 2.99 -10.59 -5.84
CA GLU A 30 4.01 -11.47 -5.25
C GLU A 30 5.25 -10.68 -4.77
N LEU A 31 5.53 -9.53 -5.40
CA LEU A 31 6.58 -8.60 -4.98
C LEU A 31 6.15 -7.61 -3.88
N GLN A 32 4.99 -7.82 -3.25
CA GLN A 32 4.39 -6.90 -2.26
C GLN A 32 4.11 -5.49 -2.80
N GLN A 33 4.05 -5.33 -4.11
CA GLN A 33 3.68 -4.07 -4.74
C GLN A 33 2.17 -3.89 -4.65
N LEU A 34 1.73 -2.74 -4.14
CA LEU A 34 0.31 -2.40 -4.04
C LEU A 34 -0.30 -2.22 -5.45
N LEU A 35 -1.24 -3.09 -5.79
CA LEU A 35 -1.98 -3.08 -7.05
C LEU A 35 -3.28 -2.27 -6.93
N GLY A 36 -3.89 -2.22 -5.75
CA GLY A 36 -5.13 -1.50 -5.50
C GLY A 36 -5.76 -1.86 -4.15
N GLY A 37 -6.95 -1.32 -3.90
CA GLY A 37 -7.72 -1.57 -2.68
C GLY A 37 -8.84 -0.56 -2.49
N CYS A 38 -9.49 -0.63 -1.34
CA CYS A 38 -10.59 0.26 -0.98
C CYS A 38 -10.05 1.48 -0.24
N VAL A 39 -10.16 2.67 -0.83
CA VAL A 39 -9.72 3.90 -0.14
C VAL A 39 -10.72 4.26 0.94
N VAL A 40 -10.29 4.19 2.19
CA VAL A 40 -11.13 4.51 3.35
C VAL A 40 -10.96 5.97 3.75
N ASP A 41 -9.73 6.49 3.66
CA ASP A 41 -9.46 7.87 4.05
C ASP A 41 -8.21 8.44 3.38
N ARG A 42 -8.03 9.76 3.45
CA ARG A 42 -6.87 10.48 2.91
C ARG A 42 -6.49 11.68 3.76
N GLY A 43 -5.21 12.03 3.76
CA GLY A 43 -4.73 13.22 4.44
C GLY A 43 -3.24 13.50 4.23
N PRO A 44 -2.75 14.67 4.66
CA PRO A 44 -1.34 15.03 4.54
C PRO A 44 -0.44 14.33 5.57
N ASP A 45 -1.02 13.79 6.64
CA ASP A 45 -0.30 13.17 7.76
C ASP A 45 -0.55 11.66 7.83
N ARG A 46 0.54 10.89 7.86
CA ARG A 46 0.50 9.42 7.88
C ARG A 46 0.02 8.87 9.23
N ASP A 47 0.39 9.51 10.32
CA ASP A 47 0.11 9.02 11.67
C ASP A 47 -1.37 9.20 12.02
N ASP A 48 -2.01 10.24 11.48
CA ASP A 48 -3.46 10.43 11.55
C ASP A 48 -4.23 9.30 10.85
N LEU A 49 -3.76 8.87 9.66
CA LEU A 49 -4.34 7.73 8.95
C LEU A 49 -4.23 6.41 9.72
N TYR A 50 -3.09 6.16 10.39
CA TYR A 50 -2.93 4.97 11.23
C TYR A 50 -3.83 5.01 12.47
N ARG A 51 -3.99 6.20 13.08
CA ARG A 51 -4.93 6.38 14.19
C ARG A 51 -6.34 6.06 13.73
N LYS A 52 -6.74 6.58 12.57
CA LYS A 52 -8.05 6.33 11.97
C LYS A 52 -8.27 4.85 11.64
N ALA A 53 -7.27 4.18 11.08
CA ALA A 53 -7.33 2.74 10.83
C ALA A 53 -7.60 1.96 12.13
N LYS A 54 -6.93 2.34 13.22
CA LYS A 54 -7.14 1.74 14.54
C LYS A 54 -8.52 2.03 15.11
N GLU A 55 -9.01 3.26 14.98
CA GLU A 55 -10.35 3.67 15.42
C GLU A 55 -11.45 2.93 14.65
N LEU A 56 -11.23 2.66 13.36
CA LEU A 56 -12.13 1.89 12.51
C LEU A 56 -11.98 0.37 12.68
N GLY A 57 -11.03 -0.10 13.50
CA GLY A 57 -10.79 -1.54 13.71
C GLY A 57 -10.27 -2.25 12.46
N LEU A 58 -9.60 -1.53 11.56
CA LEU A 58 -9.02 -2.11 10.35
C LEU A 58 -7.71 -2.82 10.69
N HIS A 59 -7.60 -4.07 10.28
CA HIS A 59 -6.44 -4.92 10.57
C HIS A 59 -5.55 -5.18 9.36
N HIS A 60 -6.08 -4.99 8.15
CA HIS A 60 -5.36 -5.23 6.91
C HIS A 60 -5.41 -3.96 6.05
N VAL A 61 -4.46 -3.06 6.29
CA VAL A 61 -4.42 -1.76 5.64
C VAL A 61 -3.07 -1.50 4.99
N ALA A 62 -3.07 -0.71 3.93
CA ALA A 62 -1.89 -0.10 3.34
C ALA A 62 -1.99 1.42 3.45
N VAL A 63 -0.89 2.07 3.82
CA VAL A 63 -0.79 3.53 3.84
C VAL A 63 0.27 3.93 2.83
N ARG A 64 -0.14 4.68 1.79
CA ARG A 64 0.76 5.07 0.69
C ARG A 64 0.74 6.57 0.49
N LYS A 65 1.94 7.14 0.31
CA LYS A 65 2.11 8.51 -0.16
C LYS A 65 1.88 8.53 -1.67
N LEU A 66 0.99 9.39 -2.14
CA LEU A 66 0.75 9.58 -3.57
C LEU A 66 1.52 10.81 -4.07
N GLY A 67 1.97 10.75 -5.32
CA GLY A 67 2.77 11.79 -5.96
C GLY A 67 4.18 11.32 -6.33
N PRO A 68 4.89 12.12 -7.14
CA PRO A 68 6.22 11.76 -7.60
C PRO A 68 7.15 11.59 -6.39
N TRP A 69 7.84 10.45 -6.35
CA TRP A 69 9.02 10.32 -5.52
C TRP A 69 9.99 11.41 -5.97
N LEU A 70 10.33 12.33 -5.06
CA LEU A 70 11.36 13.33 -5.36
C LEU A 70 12.63 12.55 -5.71
N GLU A 71 13.08 12.68 -6.96
CA GLU A 71 14.35 12.13 -7.42
C GLU A 71 15.44 12.59 -6.44
N GLY A 72 16.00 11.65 -5.65
CA GLY A 72 16.99 11.93 -4.60
C GLY A 72 16.58 11.59 -3.16
N LEU A 73 15.33 11.19 -2.89
CA LEU A 73 14.92 10.62 -1.59
C LEU A 73 14.95 9.09 -1.65
N GLU A 74 16.15 8.54 -1.77
CA GLU A 74 16.38 7.13 -2.10
C GLU A 74 16.04 6.16 -0.94
N PHE A 75 15.87 6.62 0.30
CA PHE A 75 15.51 5.75 1.42
C PHE A 75 14.64 6.45 2.47
N MET A 76 13.37 6.04 2.60
CA MET A 76 12.60 6.24 3.83
C MET A 76 12.62 4.91 4.60
N LEU A 77 13.61 4.72 5.47
CA LEU A 77 13.64 3.58 6.41
C LEU A 77 12.53 3.78 7.45
N THR A 78 11.32 3.37 7.11
CA THR A 78 10.27 3.17 8.12
C THR A 78 10.47 1.78 8.72
N PRO A 79 10.72 1.64 10.03
CA PRO A 79 11.07 0.36 10.65
C PRO A 79 9.90 -0.63 10.75
N PHE A 80 8.84 -0.50 9.95
CA PHE A 80 7.64 -1.33 10.10
C PHE A 80 6.88 -1.63 8.80
N LEU A 81 7.56 -1.95 7.69
CA LEU A 81 7.09 -2.94 6.70
C LEU A 81 8.17 -3.21 5.63
N VAL A 82 9.36 -3.64 6.04
CA VAL A 82 10.29 -4.30 5.12
C VAL A 82 10.82 -5.55 5.82
N LYS A 83 10.13 -6.68 5.65
CA LYS A 83 10.90 -7.92 5.64
C LYS A 83 11.61 -7.94 4.29
N PRO A 84 12.94 -8.05 4.23
CA PRO A 84 13.57 -8.40 2.98
C PRO A 84 12.99 -9.75 2.58
N CYS A 85 12.16 -9.78 1.53
CA CYS A 85 11.84 -11.03 0.88
C CYS A 85 13.18 -11.52 0.32
N SER A 86 13.78 -12.51 0.97
CA SER A 86 14.90 -13.23 0.40
C SER A 86 14.49 -13.71 -1.00
N PRO A 87 15.39 -13.70 -2.00
CA PRO A 87 15.07 -14.26 -3.29
C PRO A 87 14.75 -15.75 -3.10
N LEU A 88 13.46 -16.09 -3.14
CA LEU A 88 13.01 -17.46 -3.29
C LEU A 88 13.31 -17.84 -4.72
N GLU A 89 14.39 -18.62 -4.82
CA GLU A 89 14.75 -19.55 -5.88
C GLU A 89 13.61 -19.81 -6.86
N THR A 90 13.88 -19.53 -8.14
CA THR A 90 13.07 -20.01 -9.25
C THR A 90 12.92 -21.53 -9.14
N VAL A 91 11.71 -21.96 -8.80
CA VAL A 91 11.30 -23.35 -8.79
C VAL A 91 10.95 -23.82 -10.20
N GLY A 92 11.42 -25.03 -10.53
CA GLY A 92 10.74 -25.98 -11.41
C GLY A 92 11.45 -26.27 -12.74
N SER A 93 11.36 -27.45 -13.34
CA SER A 93 10.70 -28.71 -12.99
C SER A 93 10.97 -29.72 -14.13
N GLY A 94 11.02 -31.03 -13.83
CA GLY A 94 10.88 -32.17 -14.78
C GLY A 94 12.20 -32.76 -15.30
N ALA A 95 12.57 -34.03 -15.09
CA ALA A 95 11.91 -35.29 -15.50
C ALA A 95 11.55 -35.23 -17.00
N ILE A 96 12.11 -36.00 -17.93
CA ILE A 96 12.55 -37.42 -17.98
C ILE A 96 13.72 -37.54 -18.95
#